data_AF-A0A950EWJ6-F1
#
_entry.id   AF-A0A950EWJ6-F1
#
_cell.length_a   1.000
_cell.length_b   1.000
_cell.length_c   1.000
_cell.angle_alpha   90.00
_cell.angle_beta   90.00
_cell.angle_gamma   90.00
#
_symmetry.space_group_name_H-M   'P 1'
#
loop_
_entity.id
_entity.type
_entity.pdbx_description
1 polymer ?
#
loop_
_entity_poly.entity_id
_entity_poly.type
_entity_poly.pdbx_seq_one_letter_code
_entity_poly.pdbx_strand_id
1 'polypeptide(L)'
;LADFYETPRIRVFSFYIPPGDDPAVYREAVIARMKELARRAESRGVTLLLENEKGIYGDTAQRVSDLLESVGSPALAHAFDPANYVEVGQDIDQAWSLLHARVRHFHVKDYDARTHRNVPAGTGDGQIPSLMERAMEGGYDGFVVLEPHLVVAELSFGFTGPERFADAATALKKILDQLAIAYA
;
A
#
# COMPACT_ATOMS: atom_id res chain seq x y z
N LEU A 1 4.54 -22.01 4.15
CA LEU A 1 5.59 -21.11 3.63
C LEU A 1 5.92 -20.01 4.65
N ALA A 2 4.97 -19.17 5.05
CA ALA A 2 5.22 -18.13 6.07
C ALA A 2 5.81 -18.68 7.38
N ASP A 3 5.22 -19.73 7.95
CA ASP A 3 5.76 -20.39 9.16
C ASP A 3 7.17 -20.98 8.94
N PHE A 4 7.45 -21.48 7.73
CA PHE A 4 8.73 -22.09 7.39
C PHE A 4 9.84 -21.05 7.22
N TYR A 5 9.52 -19.90 6.64
CA TYR A 5 10.43 -18.78 6.43
C TYR A 5 10.37 -17.73 7.54
N GLU A 6 9.67 -18.03 8.65
CA GLU A 6 9.51 -17.13 9.79
C GLU A 6 9.06 -15.72 9.37
N THR A 7 8.10 -15.64 8.46
CA THR A 7 7.64 -14.38 7.89
C THR A 7 6.33 -13.95 8.59
N PRO A 8 6.38 -13.06 9.60
CA PRO A 8 5.21 -12.71 10.39
C PRO A 8 4.23 -11.78 9.67
N ARG A 9 4.53 -11.37 8.43
CA ARG A 9 3.74 -10.43 7.65
C ARG A 9 3.53 -10.92 6.24
N ILE A 10 2.29 -10.94 5.78
CA ILE A 10 1.95 -11.34 4.41
C ILE A 10 1.18 -10.20 3.77
N ARG A 11 1.72 -9.69 2.66
CA ARG A 11 0.98 -8.75 1.82
C ARG A 11 -0.17 -9.46 1.13
N VAL A 12 -1.34 -8.83 1.18
CA VAL A 12 -2.54 -9.30 0.51
C VAL A 12 -3.19 -8.14 -0.22
N PHE A 13 -3.82 -8.47 -1.34
CA PHE A 13 -4.81 -7.60 -1.96
C PHE A 13 -6.19 -8.01 -1.48
N SER A 14 -7.17 -7.16 -1.76
CA SER A 14 -8.58 -7.56 -1.71
C SER A 14 -8.90 -8.46 -2.92
N PHE A 15 -9.98 -8.20 -3.65
CA PHE A 15 -10.40 -9.02 -4.78
C PHE A 15 -10.77 -8.15 -5.96
N TYR A 16 -10.50 -8.65 -7.17
CA TYR A 16 -11.04 -8.06 -8.38
C TYR A 16 -12.57 -8.05 -8.36
N ILE A 17 -13.13 -7.00 -8.93
CA ILE A 17 -14.56 -6.88 -9.25
C ILE A 17 -14.71 -6.82 -10.77
N PRO A 18 -15.84 -7.28 -11.34
CA PRO A 18 -16.07 -7.15 -12.77
C PRO A 18 -15.98 -5.67 -13.22
N PRO A 19 -15.27 -5.36 -14.32
CA PRO A 19 -15.11 -3.98 -14.77
C PRO A 19 -16.44 -3.30 -15.06
N GLY A 20 -16.66 -2.13 -14.47
CA GLY A 20 -17.86 -1.31 -14.68
C GLY A 20 -19.03 -1.62 -13.74
N ASP A 21 -18.95 -2.70 -12.95
CA ASP A 21 -19.95 -2.99 -11.93
C ASP A 21 -19.81 -2.06 -10.71
N ASP A 22 -20.91 -1.86 -9.99
CA ASP A 22 -20.91 -1.16 -8.70
C ASP A 22 -20.19 -2.03 -7.63
N PRO A 23 -19.08 -1.56 -7.04
CA PRO A 23 -18.37 -2.28 -5.98
C PRO A 23 -19.26 -2.66 -4.80
N ALA A 24 -20.29 -1.87 -4.49
CA ALA A 24 -21.18 -2.10 -3.35
C ALA A 24 -21.90 -3.46 -3.42
N VAL A 25 -22.16 -3.97 -4.63
CA VAL A 25 -22.77 -5.29 -4.86
C VAL A 25 -21.88 -6.41 -4.30
N TYR A 26 -20.56 -6.22 -4.29
CA TYR A 26 -19.58 -7.22 -3.89
C TYR A 26 -19.12 -7.10 -2.44
N ARG A 27 -19.50 -6.03 -1.74
CA ARG A 27 -19.04 -5.70 -0.38
C ARG A 27 -19.10 -6.87 0.59
N GLU A 28 -20.28 -7.47 0.75
CA GLU A 28 -20.47 -8.56 1.73
C GLU A 28 -19.61 -9.79 1.40
N ALA A 29 -19.50 -10.14 0.12
CA ALA A 29 -18.70 -11.28 -0.32
C ALA A 29 -17.20 -11.04 -0.11
N VAL A 30 -16.72 -9.81 -0.35
CA VAL A 30 -15.33 -9.42 -0.11
C VAL A 30 -15.01 -9.44 1.38
N ILE A 31 -15.85 -8.81 2.22
CA ILE A 31 -15.65 -8.77 3.68
C ILE A 31 -15.66 -10.18 4.26
N ALA A 32 -16.59 -11.06 3.86
CA ALA A 32 -16.64 -12.43 4.34
C ALA A 32 -15.35 -13.20 4.04
N ARG A 33 -14.78 -13.03 2.84
CA ARG A 33 -13.51 -13.66 2.47
C ARG A 33 -12.33 -13.08 3.25
N MET A 34 -12.25 -11.76 3.38
CA MET A 34 -11.19 -11.10 4.14
C MET A 34 -11.23 -11.48 5.63
N LYS A 35 -12.42 -11.65 6.22
CA LYS A 35 -12.59 -12.17 7.59
C LYS A 35 -12.00 -13.56 7.74
N GLU A 36 -12.26 -14.46 6.79
CA GLU A 36 -11.70 -15.81 6.85
C GLU A 36 -10.18 -15.81 6.68
N LEU A 37 -9.63 -14.94 5.83
CA LEU A 37 -8.17 -14.76 5.71
C LEU A 37 -7.56 -14.25 7.02
N ALA A 38 -8.14 -13.19 7.60
CA ALA A 38 -7.66 -12.60 8.84
C ALA A 38 -7.74 -13.59 10.01
N ARG A 39 -8.85 -14.34 10.15
CA ARG A 39 -9.01 -15.38 11.18
C ARG A 39 -7.91 -16.45 11.10
N ARG A 40 -7.54 -16.88 9.89
CA ARG A 40 -6.46 -17.86 9.68
C ARG A 40 -5.10 -17.26 10.04
N ALA A 41 -4.84 -16.02 9.63
CA ALA A 41 -3.59 -15.33 9.94
C ALA A 41 -3.43 -15.12 11.45
N GLU A 42 -4.49 -14.68 12.12
CA GLU A 42 -4.54 -14.47 13.57
C GLU A 42 -4.21 -15.75 14.34
N SER A 43 -4.80 -16.89 13.95
CA SER A 43 -4.51 -18.19 14.57
C SER A 43 -3.06 -18.66 14.44
N ARG A 44 -2.26 -17.99 13.59
CA ARG A 44 -0.84 -18.28 13.33
C ARG A 44 0.09 -17.15 13.76
N GLY A 45 -0.42 -16.10 14.39
CA GLY A 45 0.38 -14.92 14.74
C GLY A 45 0.93 -14.16 13.53
N VAL A 46 0.30 -14.30 12.36
CA VAL A 46 0.66 -13.59 11.13
C VAL A 46 -0.21 -12.35 10.98
N THR A 47 0.40 -11.23 10.57
CA THR A 47 -0.34 -10.02 10.18
C THR A 47 -0.46 -9.95 8.67
N LEU A 48 -1.69 -9.82 8.18
CA LEU A 48 -1.98 -9.50 6.79
C LEU A 48 -1.85 -7.99 6.58
N LEU A 49 -1.13 -7.60 5.54
CA LEU A 49 -0.97 -6.22 5.11
C LEU A 49 -1.80 -6.01 3.86
N LEU A 50 -2.98 -5.41 4.02
CA LEU A 50 -3.87 -5.06 2.93
C LEU A 50 -3.29 -3.88 2.17
N GLU A 51 -2.91 -4.10 0.92
CA GLU A 51 -2.48 -3.05 0.01
C GLU A 51 -3.65 -2.53 -0.83
N ASN A 52 -3.68 -1.22 -1.04
CA ASN A 52 -4.58 -0.60 -2.00
C ASN A 52 -4.02 -0.72 -3.42
N GLU A 53 -4.84 -1.08 -4.39
CA GLU A 53 -4.41 -1.28 -5.79
C GLU A 53 -5.56 -0.99 -6.73
N LYS A 54 -5.28 -0.49 -7.93
CA LYS A 54 -6.30 -0.19 -8.92
C LYS A 54 -7.00 -1.45 -9.41
N GLY A 55 -8.33 -1.36 -9.55
CA GLY A 55 -9.14 -2.41 -10.16
C GLY A 55 -9.52 -3.57 -9.23
N ILE A 56 -9.14 -3.50 -7.96
CA ILE A 56 -9.66 -4.38 -6.90
C ILE A 56 -10.64 -3.60 -6.01
N TYR A 57 -11.39 -4.30 -5.16
CA TYR A 57 -12.36 -3.66 -4.25
C TYR A 57 -11.72 -2.59 -3.35
N GLY A 58 -10.53 -2.84 -2.81
CA GLY A 58 -9.80 -1.95 -1.91
C GLY A 58 -8.88 -0.96 -2.63
N ASP A 59 -9.33 -0.35 -3.72
CA ASP A 59 -8.59 0.65 -4.52
C ASP A 59 -8.69 2.08 -3.95
N THR A 60 -9.76 2.43 -3.24
CA THR A 60 -9.93 3.76 -2.59
C THR A 60 -9.81 3.70 -1.08
N ALA A 61 -9.47 4.84 -0.47
CA ALA A 61 -9.26 4.90 0.97
C ALA A 61 -10.51 4.55 1.77
N GLN A 62 -11.70 4.96 1.30
CA GLN A 62 -12.97 4.63 1.95
C GLN A 62 -13.24 3.12 1.93
N ARG A 63 -12.96 2.42 0.82
CA ARG A 63 -13.16 0.98 0.73
C ARG A 63 -12.13 0.21 1.54
N VAL A 64 -10.89 0.69 1.60
CA VAL A 64 -9.87 0.13 2.51
C VAL A 64 -10.27 0.32 3.97
N SER A 65 -10.75 1.51 4.36
CA SER A 65 -11.24 1.78 5.72
C SER A 65 -12.40 0.85 6.09
N ASP A 66 -13.38 0.72 5.20
CA ASP A 66 -14.53 -0.19 5.35
C ASP A 66 -14.09 -1.64 5.54
N LEU A 67 -13.11 -2.12 4.77
CA LEU A 67 -12.55 -3.46 4.94
C LEU A 67 -11.89 -3.65 6.30
N LEU A 68 -11.01 -2.72 6.69
CA LEU A 68 -10.28 -2.80 7.97
C LEU A 68 -11.24 -2.77 9.17
N GLU A 69 -12.23 -1.89 9.14
CA GLU A 69 -13.25 -1.77 10.19
C GLU A 69 -14.19 -2.97 10.23
N SER A 70 -14.73 -3.37 9.08
CA SER A 70 -15.71 -4.45 9.00
C SER A 70 -15.11 -5.82 9.32
N VAL A 71 -13.85 -6.06 8.93
CA VAL A 71 -13.11 -7.28 9.30
C VAL A 71 -12.77 -7.26 10.78
N GLY A 72 -12.32 -6.12 11.31
CA GLY A 72 -12.16 -5.90 12.76
C GLY A 72 -11.15 -6.83 13.45
N SER A 73 -10.23 -7.45 12.70
CA SER A 73 -9.21 -8.35 13.26
C SER A 73 -7.90 -7.61 13.51
N PRO A 74 -7.21 -7.86 14.64
CA PRO A 74 -5.87 -7.32 14.88
C PRO A 74 -4.82 -7.87 13.90
N ALA A 75 -5.11 -8.98 13.23
CA ALA A 75 -4.25 -9.59 12.22
C ALA A 75 -4.41 -8.98 10.82
N LEU A 76 -5.20 -7.91 10.65
CA LEU A 76 -5.31 -7.17 9.39
C LEU A 76 -4.90 -5.71 9.60
N ALA A 77 -3.86 -5.28 8.89
CA ALA A 77 -3.34 -3.92 8.88
C ALA A 77 -3.20 -3.41 7.43
N HIS A 78 -2.80 -2.15 7.27
CA HIS A 78 -2.68 -1.53 5.95
C HIS A 78 -1.22 -1.40 5.50
N ALA A 79 -0.96 -1.82 4.26
CA ALA A 79 0.19 -1.38 3.47
C ALA A 79 -0.25 -0.19 2.63
N PHE A 80 0.18 1.02 3.00
CA PHE A 80 -0.21 2.24 2.32
C PHE A 80 0.68 2.45 1.09
N ASP A 81 0.07 2.43 -0.10
CA ASP A 81 0.73 2.78 -1.35
C ASP A 81 0.13 4.10 -1.90
N PRO A 82 0.86 5.23 -1.80
CA PRO A 82 0.33 6.50 -2.24
C PRO A 82 0.13 6.57 -3.76
N ALA A 83 1.01 5.93 -4.55
CA ALA A 83 0.93 5.95 -6.00
C ALA A 83 -0.37 5.31 -6.51
N ASN A 84 -0.76 4.18 -5.90
CA ASN A 84 -2.00 3.49 -6.25
C ASN A 84 -3.25 4.35 -5.95
N TYR A 85 -3.21 5.19 -4.90
CA TYR A 85 -4.27 6.16 -4.65
C TYR A 85 -4.30 7.28 -5.69
N VAL A 86 -3.14 7.87 -6.01
CA VAL A 86 -3.06 8.89 -7.08
C VAL A 86 -3.61 8.33 -8.39
N GLU A 87 -3.29 7.09 -8.75
CA GLU A 87 -3.70 6.49 -10.02
C GLU A 87 -5.24 6.39 -10.16
N VAL A 88 -5.97 6.21 -9.05
CA VAL A 88 -7.44 6.20 -9.05
C VAL A 88 -8.07 7.57 -8.74
N GLY A 89 -7.25 8.63 -8.70
CA GLY A 89 -7.70 10.00 -8.43
C GLY A 89 -8.05 10.27 -6.97
N GLN A 90 -7.58 9.44 -6.04
CA GLN A 90 -7.79 9.62 -4.61
C GLN A 90 -6.85 10.70 -4.06
N ASP A 91 -7.41 11.65 -3.31
CA ASP A 91 -6.64 12.64 -2.56
C ASP A 91 -5.86 11.98 -1.42
N ILE A 92 -4.56 12.26 -1.36
CA ILE A 92 -3.62 11.61 -0.44
C ILE A 92 -3.82 12.06 1.01
N ASP A 93 -4.17 13.33 1.24
CA ASP A 93 -4.42 13.82 2.60
C ASP A 93 -5.69 13.22 3.20
N GLN A 94 -6.75 13.07 2.38
CA GLN A 94 -7.94 12.34 2.78
C GLN A 94 -7.64 10.87 3.05
N ALA A 95 -6.85 10.22 2.19
CA ALA A 95 -6.46 8.82 2.39
C ALA A 95 -5.67 8.63 3.69
N TRP A 96 -4.67 9.50 3.93
CA TRP A 96 -3.86 9.48 5.14
C TRP A 96 -4.71 9.72 6.40
N SER A 97 -5.59 10.72 6.38
CA SER A 97 -6.50 11.04 7.49
C SER A 97 -7.32 9.83 7.92
N LEU A 98 -7.86 9.07 6.97
CA LEU A 98 -8.66 7.87 7.25
C LEU A 98 -7.83 6.69 7.75
N LEU A 99 -6.61 6.51 7.23
CA LEU A 99 -5.94 5.21 7.32
C LEU A 99 -4.68 5.19 8.19
N HIS A 100 -4.08 6.33 8.52
CA HIS A 100 -2.77 6.42 9.19
C HIS A 100 -2.64 5.51 10.42
N ALA A 101 -3.67 5.44 11.28
CA ALA A 101 -3.65 4.63 12.50
C ALA A 101 -3.53 3.11 12.24
N ARG A 102 -3.91 2.65 11.04
CA ARG A 102 -3.85 1.26 10.61
C ARG A 102 -2.63 0.93 9.75
N VAL A 103 -1.85 1.95 9.36
CA VAL A 103 -0.65 1.74 8.54
C VAL A 103 0.41 1.01 9.35
N ARG A 104 0.94 -0.05 8.76
CA ARG A 104 2.07 -0.81 9.30
C ARG A 104 3.20 -0.97 8.30
N HIS A 105 2.93 -0.78 7.01
CA HIS A 105 3.90 -0.79 5.91
C HIS A 105 3.62 0.38 4.99
N PHE A 106 4.68 0.96 4.43
CA PHE A 106 4.59 1.79 3.24
C PHE A 106 5.14 1.01 2.06
N HIS A 107 4.40 1.02 0.96
CA HIS A 107 4.94 0.67 -0.35
C HIS A 107 5.29 1.95 -1.07
N VAL A 108 6.50 2.00 -1.62
CA VAL A 108 7.07 3.20 -2.20
C VAL A 108 7.36 2.98 -3.67
N LYS A 109 6.45 3.55 -4.44
CA LYS A 109 6.63 4.10 -5.78
C LYS A 109 5.88 5.43 -5.79
N ASP A 110 6.13 6.28 -6.77
CA ASP A 110 5.37 7.51 -6.97
C ASP A 110 4.65 7.43 -8.32
N TYR A 111 3.66 8.30 -8.54
CA TYR A 111 2.85 8.29 -9.76
C TYR A 111 2.69 9.72 -10.28
N ASP A 112 3.03 9.94 -11.54
CA ASP A 112 2.76 11.19 -12.25
C ASP A 112 1.38 11.09 -12.93
N ALA A 113 0.40 11.80 -12.37
CA ALA A 113 -0.98 11.78 -12.84
C ALA A 113 -1.15 12.40 -14.23
N ARG A 114 -0.23 13.29 -14.65
CA ARG A 114 -0.25 13.93 -15.97
C ARG A 114 0.28 13.02 -17.05
N THR A 115 1.30 12.20 -16.74
CA THR A 115 1.88 11.28 -17.73
C THR A 115 1.36 9.85 -17.62
N HIS A 116 0.59 9.54 -16.56
CA HIS A 116 0.06 8.22 -16.24
C HIS A 116 1.17 7.16 -16.09
N ARG A 117 2.22 7.49 -15.35
CA ARG A 117 3.38 6.62 -15.18
C ARG A 117 3.84 6.55 -13.74
N ASN A 118 4.31 5.37 -13.34
CA ASN A 118 5.11 5.21 -12.15
C ASN A 118 6.45 5.94 -12.32
N VAL A 119 6.83 6.70 -11.30
CA VAL A 119 8.05 7.50 -11.25
C VAL A 119 8.74 7.29 -9.89
N PRO A 120 10.04 7.62 -9.77
CA PRO A 120 10.75 7.53 -8.50
C PRO A 120 10.11 8.39 -7.40
N ALA A 121 10.31 8.00 -6.15
CA ALA A 121 9.79 8.71 -4.98
C ALA A 121 10.10 10.21 -4.99
N GLY A 122 9.09 11.05 -4.75
CA GLY A 122 9.22 12.51 -4.69
C GLY A 122 9.26 13.20 -6.05
N THR A 123 8.95 12.47 -7.13
CA THR A 123 8.87 13.02 -8.48
C THR A 123 7.47 12.91 -9.10
N GLY A 124 6.51 12.36 -8.36
CA GLY A 124 5.10 12.31 -8.72
C GLY A 124 4.22 13.02 -7.69
N ASP A 125 2.94 12.68 -7.70
CA ASP A 125 1.89 13.35 -6.94
C ASP A 125 1.55 12.65 -5.62
N GLY A 126 2.29 11.60 -5.24
CA GLY A 126 2.04 10.77 -4.05
C GLY A 126 2.41 11.40 -2.71
N GLN A 127 2.94 12.63 -2.70
CA GLN A 127 3.31 13.40 -1.50
C GLN A 127 4.27 12.67 -0.52
N ILE A 128 5.13 11.79 -1.03
CA ILE A 128 5.96 10.88 -0.23
C ILE A 128 6.79 11.61 0.86
N PRO A 129 7.48 12.74 0.60
CA PRO A 129 8.22 13.44 1.65
C PRO A 129 7.35 13.84 2.84
N SER A 130 6.17 14.43 2.57
CA SER A 130 5.23 14.86 3.62
C SER A 130 4.59 13.66 4.35
N LEU A 131 4.32 12.56 3.63
CA LEU A 131 3.84 11.34 4.27
C LEU A 131 4.86 10.74 5.22
N MET A 132 6.15 10.71 4.84
CA MET A 132 7.20 10.20 5.72
C MET A 132 7.37 11.07 6.97
N GLU A 133 7.38 12.40 6.81
CA GLU A 133 7.43 13.32 7.96
C GLU A 133 6.26 13.09 8.93
N ARG A 134 5.01 13.10 8.41
CA ARG A 134 3.80 12.86 9.23
C ARG A 134 3.78 11.47 9.87
N ALA A 135 4.27 10.44 9.18
CA ALA A 135 4.36 9.10 9.73
C ALA A 135 5.33 9.06 10.92
N MET A 136 6.50 9.70 10.78
CA MET A 136 7.49 9.76 11.85
C MET A 136 7.01 10.59 13.05
N GLU A 137 6.34 11.73 12.82
CA GLU A 137 5.68 12.51 13.88
C GLU A 137 4.59 11.70 14.59
N GLY A 138 3.89 10.83 13.86
CA GLY A 138 2.93 9.87 14.38
C GLY A 138 3.55 8.66 15.10
N GLY A 139 4.88 8.58 15.21
CA GLY A 139 5.59 7.49 15.88
C GLY A 139 5.68 6.20 15.06
N TYR A 140 5.58 6.27 13.74
CA TYR A 140 5.75 5.12 12.87
C TYR A 140 7.17 4.53 12.98
N ASP A 141 7.25 3.23 13.23
CA ASP A 141 8.49 2.46 13.38
C ASP A 141 8.53 1.22 12.45
N GLY A 142 7.65 1.20 11.45
CA GLY A 142 7.49 0.09 10.51
C GLY A 142 8.40 0.16 9.29
N PHE A 143 8.10 -0.67 8.29
CA PHE A 143 8.91 -0.78 7.07
C PHE A 143 8.45 0.19 5.97
N VAL A 144 9.42 0.70 5.23
CA VAL A 144 9.22 1.42 3.97
C VAL A 144 9.83 0.56 2.86
N VAL A 145 8.98 -0.01 2.01
CA VAL A 145 9.35 -1.05 1.05
C VAL A 145 9.32 -0.46 -0.36
N LEU A 146 10.44 -0.52 -1.06
CA LEU A 146 10.56 0.01 -2.42
C LEU A 146 9.95 -0.99 -3.44
N GLU A 147 8.92 -0.57 -4.18
CA GLU A 147 8.24 -1.39 -5.20
C GLU A 147 8.05 -0.59 -6.52
N PRO A 148 9.12 -0.22 -7.22
CA PRO A 148 9.11 0.99 -8.03
C PRO A 148 8.48 0.87 -9.43
N HIS A 149 8.29 -0.34 -9.98
CA HIS A 149 7.65 -0.64 -11.28
C HIS A 149 7.88 0.40 -12.41
N LEU A 150 9.13 0.81 -12.64
CA LEU A 150 9.46 2.01 -13.46
C LEU A 150 9.54 1.76 -14.98
N VAL A 151 9.62 0.50 -15.41
CA VAL A 151 9.77 0.13 -16.83
C VAL A 151 8.49 -0.50 -17.37
N VAL A 152 7.91 -1.44 -16.63
CA VAL A 152 6.61 -2.05 -16.94
C VAL A 152 5.75 -2.01 -15.68
N ALA A 153 4.50 -1.61 -15.84
CA ALA A 153 3.46 -1.68 -14.82
C ALA A 153 2.19 -2.21 -15.47
N GLU A 154 1.98 -3.52 -15.42
CA GLU A 154 0.82 -4.22 -15.93
C GLU A 154 0.03 -4.89 -14.80
N LEU A 155 -1.21 -5.29 -15.09
CA LEU A 155 -2.19 -5.81 -14.12
C LEU A 155 -1.68 -6.94 -13.21
N SER A 156 -0.72 -7.74 -13.68
CA SER A 156 -0.16 -8.87 -12.91
C SER A 156 1.36 -8.96 -13.02
N PHE A 157 2.02 -7.92 -13.53
CA PHE A 157 3.46 -7.91 -13.74
C PHE A 157 4.01 -6.48 -13.68
N GLY A 158 5.07 -6.29 -12.90
CA GLY A 158 5.81 -5.05 -12.89
C GLY A 158 7.30 -5.33 -13.08
N PHE A 159 7.99 -4.41 -13.77
CA PHE A 159 9.42 -4.52 -14.02
C PHE A 159 10.09 -3.16 -13.89
N THR A 160 11.28 -3.17 -13.32
CA THR A 160 12.13 -1.99 -13.14
C THR A 160 13.52 -2.25 -13.73
N GLY A 161 14.11 -3.42 -13.47
CA GLY A 161 15.50 -3.70 -13.81
C GLY A 161 16.49 -3.04 -12.82
N PRO A 162 17.76 -3.49 -12.79
CA PRO A 162 18.71 -3.11 -11.74
C PRO A 162 19.07 -1.61 -11.74
N GLU A 163 19.27 -1.01 -12.91
CA GLU A 163 19.63 0.42 -13.02
C GLU A 163 18.52 1.32 -12.48
N ARG A 164 17.27 1.10 -12.92
CA ARG A 164 16.12 1.88 -12.46
C ARG A 164 15.79 1.60 -10.99
N PHE A 165 16.13 0.41 -10.49
CA PHE A 165 15.98 0.12 -9.06
C PHE A 165 16.98 0.95 -8.24
N ALA A 166 18.20 1.15 -8.74
CA ALA A 166 19.17 2.05 -8.14
C ALA A 166 18.69 3.52 -8.17
N ASP A 167 18.07 3.96 -9.27
CA ASP A 167 17.43 5.29 -9.34
C ASP A 167 16.35 5.45 -8.25
N ALA A 168 15.45 4.47 -8.14
CA ALA A 168 14.37 4.47 -7.16
C ALA A 168 14.89 4.47 -5.71
N ALA A 169 15.89 3.64 -5.41
CA ALA A 169 16.50 3.58 -4.10
C ALA A 169 17.23 4.88 -3.75
N THR A 170 17.93 5.48 -4.72
CA THR A 170 18.60 6.78 -4.54
C THR A 170 17.59 7.89 -4.25
N ALA A 171 16.47 7.92 -4.97
CA ALA A 171 15.41 8.89 -4.77
C ALA A 171 14.80 8.79 -3.37
N LEU A 172 14.44 7.58 -2.92
CA LEU A 172 13.91 7.37 -1.57
C LEU A 172 14.93 7.73 -0.49
N LYS A 173 16.18 7.26 -0.60
CA LYS A 173 17.23 7.58 0.37
C LYS A 173 17.46 9.09 0.49
N LYS A 174 17.48 9.81 -0.62
CA LYS A 174 17.60 11.27 -0.61
C LYS A 174 16.48 11.93 0.21
N ILE A 175 15.23 11.47 0.09
CA ILE A 175 14.11 11.99 0.87
C ILE A 175 14.33 11.71 2.36
N LEU A 176 14.68 10.46 2.70
CA LEU A 176 14.90 10.06 4.10
C LEU A 176 16.08 10.84 4.73
N ASP A 177 17.18 11.02 4.00
CA ASP A 177 18.34 11.79 4.43
C ASP A 177 17.97 13.27 4.67
N GLN A 178 17.15 13.87 3.78
CA GLN A 178 16.68 15.25 3.93
C GLN A 178 15.78 15.45 5.16
N LEU A 179 15.01 14.43 5.53
CA LEU A 179 14.15 14.43 6.72
C LEU A 179 14.88 13.94 7.98
N ALA A 180 16.18 13.62 7.88
CA ALA A 180 16.97 13.01 8.95
C ALA A 180 16.35 11.72 9.52
N ILE A 181 15.66 10.93 8.68
CA ILE A 181 15.07 9.64 9.04
C ILE A 181 16.15 8.56 8.87
N ALA A 182 16.47 7.87 9.96
CA ALA A 182 17.40 6.75 9.91
C ALA A 182 16.77 5.53 9.22
N TYR A 183 17.56 4.85 8.39
CA TYR A 183 17.21 3.59 7.75
C TYR A 183 18.40 2.62 7.77
N ALA A 184 18.13 1.32 7.64
CA ALA A 184 19.11 0.24 7.66
C ALA A 184 19.07 -0.55 6.34
#